data_AF-A0A7W7RWB3-F1
#
_entry.id   AF-A0A7W7RWB3-F1
#
_cell.length_a   1.000
_cell.length_b   1.000
_cell.length_c   1.000
_cell.angle_alpha   90.00
_cell.angle_beta   90.00
_cell.angle_gamma   90.00
#
_symmetry.space_group_name_H-M   'P 1'
#
loop_
_entity.id
_entity.type
_entity.pdbx_description
1 polymer ?
#
loop_
_entity_poly.entity_id
_entity_poly.type
_entity_poly.pdbx_seq_one_letter_code
_entity_poly.pdbx_strand_id
1 'polypeptide(L)'
;MESSEFLAAKQRLMGEASPSSGADLGGMLMDFDCYLWHSPVIREVEVHRTGATNSLIAATCVSVSGRSEAEIAVGLEQVWLQDLSYRYFEAHMITLVEGRVQLDVITQIAPQDFYVTATILAETSRSYGAR
;
A
#
# COMPACT_ATOMS: atom_id res chain seq x y z
N MET A 1 -5.69 -11.07 -4.72
CA MET A 1 -5.00 -11.78 -5.81
C MET A 1 -4.07 -12.82 -5.21
N GLU A 2 -3.84 -13.96 -5.88
CA GLU A 2 -2.84 -14.95 -5.44
C GLU A 2 -1.41 -14.42 -5.63
N SER A 3 -0.46 -14.87 -4.81
CA SER A 3 0.90 -14.31 -4.80
C SER A 3 1.63 -14.44 -6.14
N SER A 4 1.50 -15.58 -6.82
CA SER A 4 2.12 -15.82 -8.13
C SER A 4 1.55 -14.91 -9.23
N GLU A 5 0.25 -14.66 -9.20
CA GLU A 5 -0.43 -13.77 -10.16
C GLU A 5 0.03 -12.32 -9.98
N PHE A 6 0.13 -11.86 -8.71
CA PHE A 6 0.62 -10.52 -8.41
C PHE A 6 2.07 -10.33 -8.86
N LEU A 7 2.94 -11.30 -8.57
CA LEU A 7 4.33 -11.24 -9.00
C LEU A 7 4.47 -11.21 -10.52
N ALA A 8 3.68 -12.00 -11.25
CA ALA A 8 3.68 -11.99 -12.71
C ALA A 8 3.20 -10.64 -13.28
N ALA A 9 2.10 -10.09 -12.74
CA ALA A 9 1.57 -8.79 -13.13
C ALA A 9 2.58 -7.66 -12.88
N LYS A 10 3.19 -7.66 -11.69
CA LYS A 10 4.22 -6.70 -11.28
C LYS A 10 5.45 -6.76 -12.18
N GLN A 11 6.00 -7.95 -12.42
CA GLN A 11 7.16 -8.14 -13.29
C GLN A 11 6.90 -7.68 -14.72
N ARG A 12 5.72 -7.99 -15.25
CA ARG A 12 5.30 -7.56 -16.58
C ARG A 12 5.28 -6.03 -16.68
N LEU A 13 4.55 -5.35 -15.79
CA LEU A 13 4.45 -3.89 -15.83
C LEU A 13 5.82 -3.22 -15.62
N MET A 14 6.63 -3.70 -14.67
CA MET A 14 7.97 -3.17 -14.45
C MET A 14 8.92 -3.37 -15.64
N GLY A 15 8.65 -4.33 -16.53
CA GLY A 15 9.39 -4.54 -17.79
C GLY A 15 8.91 -3.67 -18.95
N GLU A 16 7.68 -3.17 -18.89
CA GLU A 16 7.02 -2.38 -19.95
C GLU A 16 7.04 -0.86 -19.67
N ALA A 17 7.31 -0.44 -18.44
CA ALA A 17 7.20 0.95 -17.99
C ALA A 17 8.39 1.38 -17.11
N SER A 18 8.56 2.69 -16.93
CA SER A 18 9.58 3.26 -16.04
C SER A 18 9.03 3.53 -14.63
N PRO A 19 9.83 3.43 -13.57
CA PRO A 19 9.40 3.80 -12.24
C PRO A 19 9.11 5.31 -12.16
N SER A 20 8.06 5.68 -11.41
CA SER A 20 7.77 7.08 -11.09
C SER A 20 8.93 7.69 -10.31
N SER A 21 9.16 8.99 -10.51
CA SER A 21 10.27 9.72 -9.91
C SER A 21 9.91 11.19 -9.66
N GLY A 22 10.82 11.93 -9.03
CA GLY A 22 10.71 13.39 -8.92
C GLY A 22 9.44 13.86 -8.22
N ALA A 23 8.68 14.74 -8.91
CA ALA A 23 7.49 15.40 -8.39
C ALA A 23 6.27 14.46 -8.37
N ASP A 24 6.09 13.59 -9.37
CA ASP A 24 4.94 12.68 -9.45
C ASP A 24 4.96 11.69 -8.28
N LEU A 25 6.13 11.10 -8.01
CA LEU A 25 6.33 10.28 -6.81
C LEU A 25 6.16 11.10 -5.52
N GLY A 26 6.40 12.41 -5.57
CA GLY A 26 6.22 13.33 -4.45
C GLY A 26 4.76 13.52 -4.08
N GLY A 27 3.92 13.80 -5.08
CA GLY A 27 2.47 13.89 -4.90
C GLY A 27 1.93 12.58 -4.34
N MET A 28 2.32 11.45 -4.92
CA MET A 28 1.87 10.14 -4.47
C MET A 28 2.23 9.84 -3.01
N LEU A 29 3.40 10.26 -2.51
CA LEU A 29 3.74 10.10 -1.09
C LEU A 29 2.82 10.89 -0.17
N MET A 30 2.48 12.12 -0.58
CA MET A 30 1.54 12.95 0.18
C MET A 30 0.14 12.34 0.18
N ASP A 31 -0.27 11.75 -0.94
CA ASP A 31 -1.54 11.01 -1.03
C ASP A 31 -1.53 9.79 -0.10
N PHE A 32 -0.47 8.98 -0.11
CA PHE A 32 -0.31 7.84 0.81
C PHE A 32 -0.42 8.29 2.27
N ASP A 33 0.33 9.33 2.66
CA ASP A 33 0.30 9.87 4.02
C ASP A 33 -1.12 10.34 4.40
N CYS A 34 -1.74 11.16 3.54
CA CYS A 34 -3.06 11.71 3.77
C CYS A 34 -4.14 10.64 3.88
N TYR A 35 -4.28 9.75 2.89
CA TYR A 35 -5.38 8.79 2.86
C TYR A 35 -5.22 7.66 3.87
N LEU A 36 -3.99 7.21 4.15
CA LEU A 36 -3.75 6.24 5.23
C LEU A 36 -4.05 6.86 6.60
N TRP A 37 -3.71 8.13 6.81
CA TRP A 37 -3.98 8.83 8.07
C TRP A 37 -5.49 9.00 8.32
N HIS A 38 -6.29 9.19 7.27
CA HIS A 38 -7.74 9.30 7.38
C HIS A 38 -8.47 7.95 7.38
N SER A 39 -7.74 6.83 7.27
CA SER A 39 -8.33 5.50 7.32
C SER A 39 -8.91 5.20 8.71
N PRO A 40 -10.15 4.68 8.82
CA PRO A 40 -10.78 4.38 10.11
C PRO A 40 -10.15 3.19 10.86
N VAL A 41 -9.23 2.46 10.23
CA VAL A 41 -8.52 1.32 10.82
C VAL A 41 -7.09 1.65 11.23
N ILE A 42 -6.56 2.82 10.88
CA ILE A 42 -5.18 3.25 11.15
C ILE A 42 -5.16 4.41 12.15
N ARG A 43 -4.15 4.43 13.01
CA ARG A 43 -3.95 5.45 14.06
C ARG A 43 -2.66 6.23 13.89
N GLU A 44 -1.61 5.56 13.42
CA GLU A 44 -0.30 6.16 13.15
C GLU A 44 0.15 5.74 11.76
N VAL A 45 0.79 6.66 11.03
CA VAL A 45 1.30 6.45 9.68
C VAL A 45 2.69 7.09 9.60
N GLU A 46 3.61 6.39 8.98
CA GLU A 46 4.89 6.92 8.52
C GLU A 46 5.11 6.46 7.09
N VAL A 47 5.32 7.40 6.17
CA VAL A 47 5.53 7.12 4.74
C VAL A 47 6.89 7.66 4.31
N HIS A 48 7.64 6.86 3.56
CA HIS A 48 8.94 7.27 3.02
C HIS A 48 9.22 6.67 1.64
N ARG A 49 10.16 7.32 0.93
CA ARG A 49 10.76 6.79 -0.30
C ARG A 49 11.82 5.76 0.06
N THR A 50 11.86 4.66 -0.66
CA THR A 50 12.88 3.62 -0.44
C THR A 50 14.04 3.70 -1.44
N GLY A 51 13.80 4.28 -2.62
CA GLY A 51 14.74 4.21 -3.75
C GLY A 51 14.76 2.85 -4.47
N ALA A 52 13.98 1.87 -4.02
CA ALA A 52 13.91 0.54 -4.62
C ALA A 52 12.73 0.46 -5.59
N THR A 53 12.97 0.03 -6.83
CA THR A 53 11.95 0.00 -7.89
C THR A 53 10.82 -0.98 -7.61
N ASN A 54 11.08 -2.02 -6.82
CA ASN A 54 10.06 -2.99 -6.39
C ASN A 54 9.18 -2.48 -5.25
N SER A 55 9.51 -1.37 -4.59
CA SER A 55 8.70 -0.78 -3.51
C SER A 55 9.06 0.70 -3.36
N LEU A 56 8.75 1.53 -4.36
CA LEU A 56 9.18 2.94 -4.41
C LEU A 56 8.76 3.72 -3.16
N ILE A 57 7.57 3.39 -2.64
CA ILE A 57 7.00 3.93 -1.41
C ILE A 57 6.90 2.80 -0.37
N ALA A 58 7.35 3.06 0.85
CA ALA A 58 7.04 2.22 2.00
C ALA A 58 6.23 3.03 3.02
N ALA A 59 5.17 2.40 3.53
CA ALA A 59 4.37 2.95 4.61
C ALA A 59 4.33 1.97 5.78
N THR A 60 4.63 2.46 6.97
CA THR A 60 4.45 1.73 8.23
C THR A 60 3.31 2.35 9.00
N CYS A 61 2.38 1.52 9.46
CA CYS A 61 1.15 1.94 10.09
C CYS A 61 0.94 1.18 11.40
N VAL A 62 0.29 1.83 12.36
CA VAL A 62 -0.25 1.18 13.56
C VAL A 62 -1.75 1.26 13.51
N SER A 63 -2.42 0.13 13.65
CA SER A 63 -3.89 0.07 13.62
C SER A 63 -4.52 0.69 14.88
N VAL A 64 -5.80 1.04 14.74
CA VAL A 64 -6.68 1.32 15.88
C VAL A 64 -6.80 0.06 16.74
N SER A 65 -6.75 0.23 18.07
CA SER A 65 -6.76 -0.91 19.00
C SER A 65 -8.02 -1.76 18.88
N GLY A 66 -7.84 -3.08 18.94
CA GLY A 66 -8.93 -4.05 18.90
C GLY A 66 -9.41 -4.42 17.49
N ARG A 67 -8.81 -3.87 16.44
CA ARG A 67 -9.05 -4.33 15.06
C ARG A 67 -8.35 -5.66 14.80
N SER A 68 -9.07 -6.58 14.17
CA SER A 68 -8.51 -7.83 13.65
C SER A 68 -7.65 -7.58 12.41
N GLU A 69 -6.73 -8.51 12.09
CA GLU A 69 -5.96 -8.43 10.84
C GLU A 69 -6.88 -8.37 9.60
N ALA A 70 -8.01 -9.08 9.63
CA ALA A 70 -8.97 -9.06 8.53
C ALA A 70 -9.63 -7.69 8.33
N GLU A 71 -10.03 -7.01 9.41
CA GLU A 71 -10.59 -5.65 9.31
C GLU A 71 -9.55 -4.64 8.81
N ILE A 72 -8.30 -4.75 9.27
CA ILE A 72 -7.21 -3.89 8.82
C ILE A 72 -6.96 -4.11 7.32
N ALA A 73 -6.90 -5.36 6.88
CA ALA A 73 -6.75 -5.71 5.47
C ALA A 73 -7.84 -5.09 4.59
N VAL A 74 -9.11 -5.26 4.97
CA VAL A 74 -10.24 -4.65 4.24
C VAL A 74 -10.13 -3.13 4.21
N GLY A 75 -9.75 -2.48 5.32
CA GLY A 75 -9.61 -1.03 5.36
C GLY A 75 -8.46 -0.51 4.49
N LEU A 76 -7.31 -1.19 4.49
CA LEU A 76 -6.19 -0.84 3.62
C LEU A 76 -6.51 -1.06 2.14
N GLU A 77 -7.18 -2.17 1.81
CA GLU A 77 -7.62 -2.47 0.44
C GLU A 77 -8.61 -1.42 -0.07
N GLN A 78 -9.53 -0.97 0.78
CA GLN A 78 -10.48 0.10 0.43
C GLN A 78 -9.77 1.40 0.10
N VAL A 79 -8.83 1.85 0.95
CA VAL A 79 -8.04 3.06 0.69
C VAL A 79 -7.24 2.92 -0.61
N TRP A 80 -6.66 1.75 -0.86
CA TRP A 80 -5.95 1.48 -2.10
C TRP A 80 -6.86 1.62 -3.32
N LEU A 81 -7.97 0.89 -3.36
CA LEU A 81 -8.85 0.82 -4.51
C LEU A 81 -9.61 2.12 -4.78
N GLN A 82 -9.89 2.91 -3.74
CA GLN A 82 -10.67 4.15 -3.87
C GLN A 82 -9.81 5.38 -4.14
N ASP A 83 -8.67 5.50 -3.45
CA ASP A 83 -7.96 6.77 -3.34
C ASP A 83 -6.53 6.73 -3.89
N LEU A 84 -5.83 5.60 -3.77
CA LEU A 84 -4.40 5.52 -4.10
C LEU A 84 -4.10 4.82 -5.44
N SER A 85 -5.01 4.00 -5.98
CA SER A 85 -4.77 3.30 -7.24
C SER A 85 -5.08 4.19 -8.45
N TYR A 86 -4.25 4.09 -9.49
CA TYR A 86 -4.58 4.68 -10.78
C TYR A 86 -5.50 3.77 -11.59
N ARG A 87 -6.42 4.38 -12.32
CA ARG A 87 -7.49 3.67 -13.05
C ARG A 87 -7.02 2.86 -14.25
N TYR A 88 -5.88 3.18 -14.85
CA TYR A 88 -5.42 2.49 -16.06
C TYR A 88 -4.99 1.07 -15.75
N PHE A 89 -4.18 0.88 -14.71
CA PHE A 89 -3.78 -0.43 -14.25
C PHE A 89 -3.53 -0.41 -12.73
N GLU A 90 -4.03 -1.42 -12.05
CA GLU A 90 -3.70 -1.71 -10.66
C GLU A 90 -3.55 -3.22 -10.47
N ALA A 91 -2.63 -3.60 -9.60
CA ALA A 91 -2.59 -4.93 -9.01
C ALA A 91 -2.11 -4.81 -7.57
N HIS A 92 -2.64 -5.65 -6.70
CA HIS A 92 -2.28 -5.68 -5.30
C HIS A 92 -2.36 -7.08 -4.70
N MET A 93 -1.64 -7.27 -3.59
CA MET A 93 -1.63 -8.51 -2.82
C MET A 93 -1.65 -8.17 -1.33
N ILE A 94 -2.54 -8.83 -0.60
CA ILE A 94 -2.62 -8.75 0.86
C ILE A 94 -2.04 -10.03 1.44
N THR A 95 -1.12 -9.89 2.38
CA THR A 95 -0.61 -10.99 3.19
C THR A 95 -0.97 -10.74 4.65
N LEU A 96 -1.68 -11.70 5.24
CA LEU A 96 -1.97 -11.71 6.68
C LEU A 96 -0.90 -12.54 7.38
N VAL A 97 -0.25 -11.94 8.38
CA VAL A 97 0.66 -12.61 9.29
C VAL A 97 0.18 -12.34 10.71
N GLU A 98 0.45 -13.23 11.65
CA GLU A 98 0.06 -13.00 13.05
C GLU A 98 0.58 -11.63 13.54
N GLY A 99 -0.35 -10.74 13.91
CA GLY A 99 -0.02 -9.40 14.38
C GLY A 99 0.30 -8.35 13.32
N ARG A 100 0.24 -8.69 12.02
CA ARG A 100 0.56 -7.77 10.92
C ARG A 100 -0.24 -8.01 9.65
N VAL A 101 -0.54 -6.93 8.95
CA VAL A 101 -1.07 -6.95 7.59
C VAL A 101 -0.06 -6.28 6.67
N GLN A 102 0.26 -6.94 5.56
CA GLN A 102 1.08 -6.37 4.49
C GLN A 102 0.23 -6.24 3.22
N LEU A 103 0.27 -5.05 2.61
CA LEU A 103 -0.33 -4.78 1.31
C LEU A 103 0.78 -4.35 0.35
N ASP A 104 1.07 -5.19 -0.64
CA ASP A 104 1.96 -4.86 -1.74
C ASP A 104 1.16 -4.44 -2.95
N VAL A 105 1.57 -3.35 -3.60
CA VAL A 105 0.80 -2.74 -4.69
C VAL A 105 1.71 -2.36 -5.86
N ILE A 106 1.10 -2.32 -7.03
CA ILE A 106 1.64 -1.66 -8.22
C ILE A 106 0.50 -1.02 -9.02
N THR A 107 0.74 0.17 -9.55
CA THR A 107 -0.24 0.87 -10.39
C THR A 107 0.45 1.69 -11.48
N GLN A 108 -0.26 1.97 -12.58
CA GLN A 108 0.21 2.79 -13.69
C GLN A 108 -0.89 3.77 -14.11
N ILE A 109 -0.52 5.02 -14.39
CA ILE A 109 -1.46 6.11 -14.68
C ILE A 109 -2.04 6.06 -16.09
N ALA A 110 -1.22 5.66 -17.07
CA ALA A 110 -1.58 5.62 -18.50
C ALA A 110 -0.70 4.59 -19.25
N PRO A 111 -1.08 4.15 -20.47
CA PRO A 111 -0.26 3.25 -21.26
C PRO A 111 1.16 3.79 -21.49
N GLN A 112 2.18 2.95 -21.25
CA GLN A 112 3.61 3.28 -21.41
C GLN A 112 4.11 4.44 -20.51
N ASP A 113 3.30 4.89 -19.56
CA ASP A 113 3.68 5.91 -18.59
C ASP A 113 4.29 5.28 -17.34
N PHE A 114 4.62 6.08 -16.32
CA PHE A 114 5.28 5.60 -15.13
C PHE A 114 4.41 4.68 -14.26
N TYR A 115 5.07 3.74 -13.59
CA TYR A 115 4.45 2.93 -12.54
C TYR A 115 4.83 3.42 -11.14
N VAL A 116 3.97 3.16 -10.17
CA VAL A 116 4.28 3.28 -8.74
C VAL A 116 4.16 1.90 -8.11
N THR A 117 5.17 1.52 -7.32
CA THR A 117 5.11 0.35 -6.42
C THR A 117 5.12 0.83 -4.98
N ALA A 118 4.40 0.14 -4.10
CA ALA A 118 4.48 0.40 -2.68
C ALA A 118 4.29 -0.86 -1.84
N THR A 119 4.75 -0.78 -0.59
CA THR A 119 4.47 -1.76 0.45
C THR A 119 3.94 -1.02 1.67
N ILE A 120 2.74 -1.40 2.13
CA ILE A 120 2.12 -0.89 3.35
C ILE A 120 2.16 -2.01 4.40
N LEU A 121 2.75 -1.73 5.56
CA LEU A 121 2.82 -2.64 6.70
C LEU A 121 2.01 -2.05 7.85
N ALA A 122 0.93 -2.73 8.26
CA ALA A 122 0.12 -2.32 9.39
C ALA A 122 0.23 -3.32 10.56
N GLU A 123 0.62 -2.84 11.73
CA GLU A 123 0.71 -3.63 12.95
C GLU A 123 -0.61 -3.63 13.72
N THR A 124 -0.98 -4.78 14.30
CA THR A 124 -2.15 -4.85 15.18
C THR A 124 -1.83 -4.20 16.52
N SER A 125 -2.60 -3.18 16.90
CA SER A 125 -2.51 -2.62 18.25
C SER A 125 -3.37 -3.48 19.18
N ARG A 126 -2.71 -4.14 20.15
CA ARG A 126 -3.43 -4.86 21.20
C ARG A 126 -4.07 -3.88 22.17
N SER A 127 -5.38 -4.01 22.37
CA SER A 127 -6.05 -3.36 23.48
C SER A 127 -5.56 -3.99 24.79
N TYR A 128 -4.70 -3.30 25.55
CA TYR A 128 -4.53 -3.64 26.96
C TYR A 128 -5.83 -3.25 27.66
N GLY A 129 -6.63 -4.24 28.04
CA GLY A 129 -7.82 -4.02 28.85
C GLY A 129 -7.42 -3.20 30.08
N ALA A 130 -8.03 -2.02 30.23
CA ALA A 130 -7.99 -1.30 31.49
C ALA A 130 -8.54 -2.24 32.56
N ARG A 131 -7.70 -2.50 33.58
CA ARG A 131 -8.03 -3.31 34.75
C ARG A 131 -9.25 -2.77 35.49
#